data_AF-A0A432WBZ0-F1
#
_entry.id   AF-A0A432WBZ0-F1
#
_cell.length_a   1.000
_cell.length_b   1.000
_cell.length_c   1.000
_cell.angle_alpha   90.00
_cell.angle_beta   90.00
_cell.angle_gamma   90.00
#
_symmetry.space_group_name_H-M   'P 1'
#
loop_
_entity.id
_entity.type
_entity.pdbx_description
1 polymer ?
#
loop_
_entity_poly.entity_id
_entity_poly.type
_entity_poly.pdbx_seq_one_letter_code
_entity_poly.pdbx_strand_id
1 'polypeptide(L)'
;MSQILTIMGVLLLSGFSLPAAAENANYTFETEAQERQFRQLINELRCPKCQNQSIADSDAPLALDLRERVYQMTKDGASRDEIIDFMRVRYGDFVHYKPPMNATTMVLWWGPGLVLLLGIGTIIYRVRQQRREPDQLSAIEQQRLDELMAEEKQQSDKERRE
;
A
#
# COMPACT_ATOMS: atom_id res chain seq x y z
N MET A 1 -31.87 4.48 -41.56
CA MET A 1 -32.49 5.34 -40.52
C MET A 1 -33.42 4.54 -39.59
N SER A 2 -34.39 3.78 -40.12
CA SER A 2 -35.32 2.94 -39.30
C SER A 2 -34.63 1.87 -38.42
N GLN A 3 -33.55 1.24 -38.90
CA GLN A 3 -32.81 0.24 -38.11
C GLN A 3 -31.96 0.82 -36.98
N ILE A 4 -31.55 2.09 -37.07
CA ILE A 4 -30.80 2.76 -35.99
C ILE A 4 -31.75 3.13 -34.85
N LEU A 5 -32.99 3.53 -35.17
CA LEU A 5 -34.02 3.86 -34.18
C LEU A 5 -34.45 2.64 -33.35
N THR A 6 -34.54 1.47 -33.99
CA THR A 6 -34.92 0.22 -33.31
C THR A 6 -33.82 -0.30 -32.39
N ILE A 7 -32.54 -0.20 -32.79
CA ILE A 7 -31.41 -0.56 -31.93
C ILE A 7 -31.32 0.37 -30.72
N MET A 8 -31.53 1.68 -30.89
CA MET A 8 -31.58 2.63 -29.77
C MET A 8 -32.73 2.34 -28.80
N GLY A 9 -33.92 1.97 -29.33
CA GLY A 9 -35.07 1.60 -28.52
C GLY A 9 -34.85 0.34 -27.68
N VAL A 10 -34.24 -0.70 -28.26
CA VAL A 10 -33.91 -1.94 -27.53
C VAL A 10 -32.81 -1.70 -26.48
N LEU A 11 -31.82 -0.85 -26.79
CA LEU A 11 -30.80 -0.46 -25.80
C LEU A 11 -31.41 0.27 -24.60
N LEU A 12 -32.39 1.15 -24.83
CA LEU A 12 -33.08 1.90 -23.79
C LEU A 12 -33.99 1.05 -22.90
N LEU A 13 -34.59 -0.03 -23.44
CA LEU A 13 -35.43 -0.94 -22.63
C LEU A 13 -34.62 -1.92 -21.76
N SER A 14 -33.33 -2.15 -22.07
CA SER A 14 -32.50 -3.10 -21.32
C SER A 14 -32.02 -2.61 -19.95
N GLY A 15 -32.26 -1.33 -19.61
CA GLY A 15 -31.77 -0.71 -18.38
C GLY A 15 -32.71 -0.77 -17.17
N PHE A 16 -33.95 -1.26 -17.31
CA PHE A 16 -34.92 -1.21 -16.21
C PHE A 16 -34.75 -2.41 -15.26
N SER A 17 -33.76 -2.32 -14.36
CA SER A 17 -33.64 -3.24 -13.23
C SER A 17 -34.56 -2.78 -12.10
N LEU A 18 -35.53 -3.62 -11.73
CA LEU A 18 -36.34 -3.41 -10.53
C LEU A 18 -35.43 -3.55 -9.30
N PRO A 19 -35.45 -2.60 -8.34
CA PRO A 19 -34.73 -2.78 -7.09
C PRO A 19 -35.43 -3.91 -6.32
N ALA A 20 -34.70 -4.99 -6.03
CA ALA A 20 -35.13 -5.96 -5.05
C ALA A 20 -35.14 -5.27 -3.67
N ALA A 21 -36.22 -5.42 -2.92
CA ALA A 21 -36.28 -4.91 -1.55
C ALA A 21 -35.23 -5.65 -0.70
N ALA A 22 -34.22 -4.91 -0.24
CA ALA A 22 -33.23 -5.42 0.68
C ALA A 22 -33.88 -5.66 2.05
N GLU A 23 -33.84 -6.90 2.53
CA GLU A 23 -34.22 -7.24 3.89
C GLU A 23 -33.10 -6.77 4.83
N ASN A 24 -33.26 -5.57 5.37
CA ASN A 24 -32.34 -5.04 6.37
C ASN A 24 -32.58 -5.80 7.68
N ALA A 25 -31.73 -6.79 7.97
CA ALA A 25 -31.70 -7.44 9.27
C ALA A 25 -31.49 -6.37 10.37
N ASN A 26 -32.50 -6.18 11.22
CA ASN A 26 -32.41 -5.27 12.35
C ASN A 26 -31.61 -5.93 13.48
N TYR A 27 -30.32 -5.61 13.56
CA TYR A 27 -29.46 -6.05 14.65
C TYR A 27 -29.71 -5.22 15.91
N THR A 28 -29.95 -5.90 17.04
CA THR A 28 -30.20 -5.27 18.35
C THR A 28 -29.10 -5.66 19.34
N PHE A 29 -28.61 -4.68 20.11
CA PHE A 29 -27.50 -4.86 21.06
C PHE A 29 -27.89 -4.37 22.45
N GLU A 30 -27.25 -4.93 23.48
CA GLU A 30 -27.50 -4.54 24.88
C GLU A 30 -26.75 -3.25 25.25
N THR A 31 -25.64 -2.98 24.56
CA THR A 31 -24.79 -1.82 24.82
C THR A 31 -24.38 -1.11 23.53
N GLU A 32 -24.16 0.21 23.61
CA GLU A 32 -23.61 0.98 22.49
C GLU A 32 -22.21 0.49 22.08
N ALA A 33 -21.44 -0.06 23.03
CA ALA A 33 -20.12 -0.63 22.75
C ALA A 33 -20.20 -1.83 21.80
N GLN A 34 -21.15 -2.76 22.04
CA GLN A 34 -21.38 -3.90 21.15
C GLN A 34 -21.83 -3.45 19.77
N GLU A 35 -22.76 -2.49 19.67
CA GLU A 35 -23.21 -1.98 18.38
C GLU A 35 -22.06 -1.35 17.59
N ARG A 36 -21.25 -0.51 18.25
CA ARG A 36 -20.08 0.12 17.60
C ARG A 36 -19.07 -0.93 17.13
N GLN A 37 -18.76 -1.92 17.97
CA GLN A 37 -17.87 -3.02 17.60
C GLN A 37 -18.40 -3.79 16.38
N PHE A 38 -19.67 -4.19 16.41
CA PHE A 38 -20.32 -4.89 15.30
C PHE A 38 -20.24 -4.06 14.01
N ARG A 39 -20.66 -2.79 14.05
CA ARG A 39 -20.63 -1.88 12.90
C ARG A 39 -19.22 -1.72 12.34
N GLN A 40 -18.20 -1.61 13.19
CA GLN A 40 -16.81 -1.56 12.73
C GLN A 40 -16.40 -2.86 12.04
N LEU A 41 -16.68 -4.01 12.64
CA LEU A 41 -16.32 -5.32 12.11
C LEU A 41 -16.94 -5.60 10.75
N ILE A 42 -18.22 -5.31 10.55
CA ILE A 42 -18.88 -5.58 9.26
C ILE A 42 -18.36 -4.69 8.12
N ASN A 43 -17.77 -3.53 8.44
CA ASN A 43 -17.13 -2.65 7.47
C ASN A 43 -15.66 -3.06 7.20
N GLU A 44 -14.97 -3.62 8.19
CA GLU A 44 -13.58 -4.10 8.06
C GLU A 44 -13.46 -5.51 7.49
N LEU A 45 -14.55 -6.28 7.49
CA LEU A 45 -14.61 -7.60 6.89
C LEU A 45 -15.17 -7.54 5.46
N ARG A 46 -14.51 -8.25 4.54
CA ARG A 46 -14.86 -8.41 3.12
C ARG A 46 -15.62 -9.72 2.91
N CYS A 47 -16.51 -9.73 1.93
CA CYS A 47 -17.05 -10.98 1.41
C CYS A 47 -16.06 -11.60 0.40
N PRO A 48 -15.44 -12.78 0.69
CA PRO A 48 -14.42 -13.38 -0.20
C PRO A 48 -14.95 -13.86 -1.55
N LYS A 49 -16.28 -13.93 -1.70
CA LYS A 49 -16.96 -14.36 -2.92
C LYS A 49 -17.59 -13.20 -3.70
N CYS A 50 -17.51 -12.00 -3.17
CA CYS A 50 -18.12 -10.80 -3.74
C CYS A 50 -17.05 -9.93 -4.42
N GLN A 51 -17.47 -8.94 -5.20
CA GLN A 51 -16.60 -8.03 -5.93
C GLN A 51 -15.90 -7.00 -5.01
N ASN A 52 -15.00 -7.46 -4.14
CA ASN A 52 -14.24 -6.62 -3.21
C ASN A 52 -15.12 -5.66 -2.37
N GLN A 53 -16.22 -6.18 -1.85
CA GLN A 53 -17.19 -5.45 -1.03
C GLN A 53 -17.05 -5.82 0.44
N SER A 54 -17.37 -4.88 1.33
CA SER A 54 -17.55 -5.18 2.76
C SER A 54 -18.75 -6.13 2.96
N ILE A 55 -18.79 -6.84 4.09
CA ILE A 55 -19.99 -7.63 4.43
C ILE A 55 -21.16 -6.74 4.86
N ALA A 56 -20.91 -5.47 5.19
CA ALA A 56 -21.95 -4.48 5.44
C ALA A 56 -22.69 -4.07 4.16
N ASP A 57 -21.97 -3.89 3.05
CA ASP A 57 -22.51 -3.36 1.79
C ASP A 57 -23.00 -4.44 0.81
N SER A 58 -22.61 -5.69 1.05
CA SER A 58 -22.94 -6.80 0.14
C SER A 58 -24.21 -7.53 0.56
N ASP A 59 -25.14 -7.67 -0.39
CA ASP A 59 -26.38 -8.45 -0.24
C ASP A 59 -26.21 -9.93 -0.65
N ALA A 60 -24.97 -10.39 -0.84
CA ALA A 60 -24.72 -11.79 -1.14
C ALA A 60 -25.16 -12.68 0.05
N PRO A 61 -25.70 -13.89 -0.19
CA PRO A 61 -26.07 -14.82 0.89
C PRO A 61 -24.93 -15.11 1.87
N LEU A 62 -23.68 -15.17 1.38
CA LEU A 62 -22.51 -15.36 2.23
C LEU A 62 -22.23 -14.14 3.12
N ALA A 63 -22.44 -12.92 2.64
CA ALA A 63 -22.25 -11.72 3.45
C ALA A 63 -23.29 -11.63 4.58
N LEU A 64 -24.52 -12.10 4.33
CA LEU A 64 -25.55 -12.23 5.36
C LEU A 64 -25.14 -13.25 6.44
N ASP A 65 -24.67 -14.44 6.05
CA ASP A 65 -24.16 -15.46 6.99
C ASP A 65 -22.99 -14.94 7.84
N LEU A 66 -22.06 -14.21 7.21
CA LEU A 66 -20.94 -13.58 7.91
C LEU A 66 -21.40 -12.51 8.89
N ARG A 67 -22.34 -11.62 8.50
CA ARG A 67 -22.90 -10.60 9.39
C ARG A 67 -23.59 -11.24 10.60
N GLU A 68 -24.38 -12.29 10.37
CA GLU A 68 -25.05 -13.02 11.44
C GLU A 68 -24.03 -13.64 12.40
N ARG A 69 -22.95 -14.22 11.86
CA ARG A 69 -21.90 -14.79 12.70
C ARG A 69 -21.15 -13.75 13.53
N VAL A 70 -20.83 -12.59 12.95
CA VAL A 70 -20.24 -11.45 13.70
C VAL A 70 -21.20 -10.97 14.78
N TYR A 71 -22.49 -10.89 14.48
CA TYR A 71 -23.53 -10.46 15.41
C TYR A 71 -23.58 -11.36 16.64
N GLN A 72 -23.67 -12.68 16.44
CA GLN A 72 -23.72 -13.66 17.52
C GLN A 72 -22.46 -13.58 18.40
N MET A 73 -21.27 -13.58 17.81
CA MET A 73 -20.03 -13.49 18.58
C MET A 73 -19.91 -12.17 19.36
N THR A 74 -20.41 -11.06 18.80
CA THR A 74 -20.42 -9.77 19.50
C THR A 74 -21.36 -9.79 20.71
N LYS A 75 -22.51 -10.46 20.59
CA LYS A 75 -23.43 -10.68 21.72
C LYS A 75 -22.86 -11.61 22.77
N ASP A 76 -22.12 -12.63 22.35
CA ASP A 76 -21.41 -13.56 23.24
C ASP A 76 -20.24 -12.89 23.97
N GLY A 77 -19.94 -11.62 23.69
CA GLY A 77 -18.89 -10.86 24.36
C GLY A 77 -17.49 -11.10 23.82
N ALA A 78 -17.36 -11.70 22.63
CA ALA A 78 -16.06 -11.90 21.99
C ALA A 78 -15.41 -10.56 21.64
N SER A 79 -14.09 -10.49 21.82
CA SER A 79 -13.30 -9.34 21.44
C SER A 79 -13.18 -9.20 19.92
N ARG A 80 -12.85 -8.00 19.46
CA ARG A 80 -12.66 -7.70 18.03
C ARG A 80 -11.66 -8.65 17.36
N ASP A 81 -10.53 -8.91 18.03
CA ASP A 81 -9.46 -9.73 17.45
C ASP A 81 -9.83 -11.22 17.42
N GLU A 82 -10.58 -11.72 18.40
CA GLU A 82 -11.13 -13.09 18.37
C GLU A 82 -12.12 -13.29 17.22
N ILE A 83 -12.99 -12.31 16.96
CA ILE A 83 -13.93 -12.36 15.84
C ILE A 83 -13.16 -12.36 14.52
N ILE A 84 -12.18 -11.47 14.35
CA ILE A 84 -11.36 -11.39 13.14
C ILE A 84 -10.56 -12.69 12.93
N ASP A 85 -10.00 -13.26 14.00
CA ASP A 85 -9.25 -14.52 13.92
C ASP A 85 -10.16 -15.69 13.53
N PHE A 86 -11.34 -15.81 14.14
CA PHE A 86 -12.34 -16.80 13.74
C PHE A 86 -12.69 -16.69 12.26
N MET A 87 -12.93 -15.46 11.78
CA MET A 87 -13.26 -15.22 10.37
C MET A 87 -12.11 -15.64 9.45
N ARG A 88 -10.86 -15.31 9.81
CA ARG A 88 -9.69 -15.70 9.01
C ARG A 88 -9.47 -17.20 8.99
N VAL A 89 -9.57 -17.88 10.13
CA VAL A 89 -9.41 -19.34 10.21
C VAL A 89 -10.45 -20.06 9.36
N ARG A 90 -11.69 -19.56 9.31
CA ARG A 90 -12.79 -20.23 8.62
C ARG A 90 -12.94 -19.84 7.14
N TYR A 91 -12.67 -18.58 6.80
CA TYR A 91 -12.95 -17.99 5.49
C TYR A 91 -11.69 -17.46 4.78
N GLY A 92 -10.53 -17.52 5.42
CA GLY A 92 -9.22 -17.14 4.88
C GLY A 92 -8.79 -15.71 5.23
N ASP A 93 -7.49 -15.42 5.09
CA ASP A 93 -6.91 -14.11 5.45
C ASP A 93 -7.49 -12.92 4.64
N PHE A 94 -8.00 -13.18 3.42
CA PHE A 94 -8.59 -12.16 2.54
C PHE A 94 -9.94 -11.62 3.04
N VAL A 95 -10.55 -12.27 4.03
CA VAL A 95 -11.80 -11.80 4.65
C VAL A 95 -11.59 -10.50 5.42
N HIS A 96 -10.38 -10.14 5.81
CA HIS A 96 -10.11 -8.92 6.56
C HIS A 96 -9.34 -7.90 5.70
N TYR A 97 -9.81 -6.65 5.63
CA TYR A 97 -9.17 -5.60 4.82
C TYR A 97 -7.69 -5.38 5.18
N LYS A 98 -7.31 -5.63 6.43
CA LYS A 98 -5.95 -5.45 6.96
C LYS A 98 -5.32 -6.82 7.23
N PRO A 99 -4.42 -7.33 6.36
CA PRO A 99 -3.78 -8.61 6.61
C PRO A 99 -2.98 -8.53 7.93
N PRO A 100 -3.01 -9.60 8.75
CA PRO A 100 -2.28 -9.63 10.02
C PRO A 100 -0.77 -9.55 9.78
N MET A 101 -0.03 -9.07 10.78
CA MET A 101 1.43 -9.17 10.83
C MET A 101 1.83 -10.60 11.20
N ASN A 102 2.09 -11.46 10.21
CA ASN A 102 2.57 -12.82 10.42
C ASN A 102 3.82 -13.06 9.57
N ALA A 103 4.44 -14.24 9.69
CA ALA A 103 5.69 -14.55 8.98
C ALA A 103 5.56 -14.41 7.46
N THR A 104 4.40 -14.75 6.90
CA THR A 104 4.11 -14.69 5.46
C THR A 104 3.96 -13.25 4.97
N THR A 105 3.28 -12.40 5.73
CA THR A 105 3.06 -10.98 5.36
C THR A 105 4.25 -10.10 5.73
N MET A 106 5.19 -10.57 6.55
CA MET A 106 6.38 -9.83 7.00
C MET A 106 7.15 -9.17 5.84
N VAL A 107 7.29 -9.88 4.72
CA VAL A 107 7.98 -9.36 3.53
C VAL A 107 7.22 -8.18 2.90
N LEU A 108 5.88 -8.19 2.92
CA LEU A 108 5.06 -7.08 2.41
C LEU A 108 5.29 -5.81 3.24
N TRP A 109 5.43 -5.95 4.56
CA TRP A 109 5.57 -4.82 5.47
C TRP A 109 7.00 -4.27 5.53
N TRP A 110 8.01 -5.14 5.56
CA TRP A 110 9.43 -4.74 5.72
C TRP A 110 10.21 -4.70 4.41
N GLY A 111 9.75 -5.39 3.36
CA GLY A 111 10.43 -5.50 2.07
C GLY A 111 10.78 -4.14 1.45
N PRO A 112 9.84 -3.18 1.33
CA PRO A 112 10.12 -1.87 0.77
C PRO A 112 11.23 -1.11 1.54
N GLY A 113 11.19 -1.16 2.89
CA GLY A 113 12.19 -0.53 3.74
C GLY A 113 13.57 -1.19 3.61
N LEU A 114 13.61 -2.53 3.57
CA LEU A 114 14.86 -3.28 3.38
C LEU A 114 15.52 -2.96 2.04
N VAL A 115 14.76 -2.93 0.95
CA VAL A 115 15.27 -2.59 -0.39
C VAL A 115 15.82 -1.16 -0.42
N LEU A 116 15.12 -0.20 0.19
CA LEU A 116 15.57 1.18 0.28
C LEU A 116 16.89 1.30 1.07
N LEU A 117 16.98 0.64 2.22
CA LEU A 117 18.20 0.63 3.05
C LEU A 117 19.39 0.02 2.31
N LEU A 118 19.18 -1.10 1.62
CA LEU A 118 20.23 -1.74 0.82
C LEU A 118 20.68 -0.84 -0.34
N GLY A 119 19.73 -0.18 -1.02
CA GLY A 119 20.02 0.76 -2.11
C GLY A 119 20.87 1.95 -1.64
N ILE A 120 20.41 2.64 -0.59
CA ILE A 120 21.14 3.77 0.01
C ILE A 120 22.51 3.32 0.53
N GLY A 121 22.57 2.19 1.24
CA GLY A 121 23.81 1.63 1.76
C GLY A 121 24.84 1.35 0.66
N THR A 122 24.39 0.81 -0.48
CA THR A 122 25.26 0.54 -1.64
C THR A 122 25.80 1.83 -2.26
N ILE A 123 24.95 2.86 -2.40
CA ILE A 123 25.37 4.17 -2.93
C ILE A 123 26.42 4.80 -2.00
N ILE A 124 26.15 4.86 -0.69
CA ILE A 124 27.09 5.41 0.30
C ILE A 124 28.41 4.64 0.27
N TYR A 125 28.35 3.30 0.23
CA TYR A 125 29.53 2.46 0.16
C TYR A 125 30.40 2.80 -1.07
N ARG A 126 29.80 2.91 -2.26
CA ARG A 126 30.51 3.25 -3.49
C ARG A 126 31.10 4.66 -3.47
N VAL A 127 30.34 5.66 -3.02
CA VAL A 127 30.83 7.05 -2.92
C VAL A 127 32.00 7.13 -1.94
N ARG A 128 31.94 6.42 -0.82
CA ARG A 128 33.05 6.37 0.14
C ARG A 128 34.28 5.66 -0.41
N GLN A 129 34.11 4.66 -1.27
CA GLN A 129 35.23 3.98 -1.92
C GLN A 129 35.93 4.90 -2.94
N GLN A 130 35.18 5.67 -3.73
CA GLN A 130 35.76 6.63 -4.69
C GLN A 130 36.51 7.77 -4.01
N ARG A 131 36.03 8.25 -2.86
CA ARG A 131 36.74 9.29 -2.07
C ARG A 131 37.96 8.77 -1.29
N ARG A 132 38.21 7.45 -1.32
CA ARG A 132 39.34 6.83 -0.62
C ARG A 132 40.57 6.65 -1.51
N GLU A 133 40.49 6.94 -2.81
CA GLU A 133 41.71 7.29 -3.54
C GLU A 133 42.12 8.68 -3.05
N PRO A 134 43.24 8.80 -2.31
CA PRO A 134 43.74 10.11 -2.00
C PRO A 134 44.13 10.75 -3.32
N ASP A 135 43.68 11.99 -3.48
CA ASP A 135 44.09 12.98 -4.47
C ASP A 135 45.61 13.27 -4.35
N GLN A 136 46.42 12.22 -4.50
CA GLN A 136 47.83 12.33 -4.78
C GLN A 136 47.89 12.42 -6.28
N LEU A 137 47.82 13.66 -6.79
CA LEU A 137 48.32 14.02 -8.11
C LEU A 137 49.50 13.10 -8.41
N SER A 138 49.38 12.33 -9.49
CA SER A 138 50.48 11.49 -9.93
C SER A 138 51.73 12.35 -10.03
N ALA A 139 52.92 11.80 -9.77
CA ALA A 139 54.16 12.59 -9.77
C ALA A 139 54.34 13.45 -11.05
N ILE A 140 53.75 13.01 -12.17
CA ILE A 140 53.69 13.71 -13.45
C ILE A 140 52.76 14.95 -13.39
N GLU A 141 51.59 14.83 -12.75
CA GLU A 141 50.64 15.94 -12.60
C GLU A 141 51.17 17.01 -11.64
N GLN A 142 51.89 16.62 -10.57
CA GLN A 142 52.55 17.58 -9.68
C GLN A 142 53.63 18.37 -10.41
N GLN A 143 54.49 17.69 -11.18
CA GLN A 143 55.53 18.36 -11.98
C GLN A 143 54.94 19.35 -12.99
N ARG A 144 53.85 18.97 -13.67
CA ARG A 144 53.18 19.85 -14.64
C ARG A 144 52.55 21.07 -13.96
N LEU A 145 52.00 20.91 -12.76
CA LEU A 145 51.48 22.03 -11.98
C LEU A 145 52.60 22.98 -11.57
N ASP A 146 53.71 22.45 -11.05
CA ASP A 146 54.87 23.26 -10.65
C ASP A 146 55.46 24.04 -11.83
N GLU A 147 55.50 23.43 -13.03
CA GLU A 147 55.94 24.08 -14.26
C GLU A 147 55.04 25.26 -14.65
N LEU A 148 53.71 25.08 -14.62
CA LEU A 148 52.75 26.15 -14.91
C LEU A 148 52.81 27.29 -13.86
N MET A 149 52.99 26.95 -12.58
CA MET A 149 53.16 27.95 -11.51
C MET A 149 54.47 28.73 -11.67
N ALA A 150 55.53 28.08 -12.16
CA ALA A 150 56.80 28.75 -12.45
C ALA A 150 56.69 29.68 -13.67
N GLU A 151 55.97 29.28 -14.72
CA GLU A 151 55.72 30.08 -15.91
C GLU A 151 54.88 31.33 -15.59
N GLU A 152 53.79 31.19 -14.82
CA GLU A 152 52.94 32.32 -14.39
C GLU A 152 53.76 33.35 -13.60
N LYS A 153 54.61 32.88 -12.68
CA LYS A 153 55.48 33.76 -11.89
C LYS A 153 56.47 34.52 -12.76
N GLN A 154 57.08 33.86 -13.75
CA GLN A 154 57.99 34.50 -14.69
C GLN A 154 57.28 35.57 -15.54
N GLN A 155 56.05 35.29 -15.96
CA GLN A 155 55.24 36.24 -16.71
C GLN A 155 54.87 37.47 -15.86
N SER A 156 54.44 37.25 -14.60
CA SER A 156 54.13 38.33 -13.67
C SER A 156 55.35 39.20 -13.34
N ASP A 157 56.52 38.59 -13.14
CA ASP A 157 57.77 39.31 -12.89
C ASP A 157 58.24 40.12 -14.10
N LYS A 158 57.92 39.68 -15.33
CA LYS A 158 58.20 40.41 -16.56
C LYS A 158 57.26 41.61 -16.73
N GLU A 159 55.96 41.42 -16.53
CA GLU A 159 54.97 42.50 -16.56
C GLU A 159 55.25 43.59 -15.52
N ARG A 160 55.81 43.24 -14.36
CA ARG A 160 56.18 44.23 -13.32
C ARG A 160 57.45 45.05 -13.66
N ARG A 161 58.26 44.59 -14.62
CA ARG A 161 59.52 45.23 -15.02
C ARG A 161 59.37 46.13 -16.25
N GLU A 162 58.26 46.03 -16.96
CA GLU A 162 57.85 46.91 -18.06
C GLU A 162 57.03 48.10 -17.51
#